data_AF-A0A1G4WB46-F1
#
_entry.id   AF-A0A1G4WB46-F1
#
_cell.length_a   1.000
_cell.length_b   1.000
_cell.length_c   1.000
_cell.angle_alpha   90.00
_cell.angle_beta   90.00
_cell.angle_gamma   90.00
#
_symmetry.space_group_name_H-M   'P 1'
#
loop_
_entity.id
_entity.type
_entity.pdbx_description
1 polymer ?
#
loop_
_entity_poly.entity_id
_entity_poly.type
_entity_poly.pdbx_seq_one_letter_code
_entity_poly.pdbx_strand_id
1 'polypeptide(L)'
;MLENNKTNTKLLITSSITGFLLSFPITGFIYGFIICEDCGDGFSGILGRLFIGLVESILTTITFGAPWDNEGGTSSTNLRFFVFLTFTIITLLIYFIRKRKNKKSKADN
;
A
#
# COMPACT_ATOMS: atom_id res chain seq x y z
N MET A 1 -29.92 5.02 16.74
CA MET A 1 -28.89 3.96 16.62
C MET A 1 -28.62 3.52 15.18
N LEU A 2 -29.63 3.29 14.34
CA LEU A 2 -29.48 2.89 12.93
C LEU A 2 -28.63 3.84 12.06
N GLU A 3 -28.73 5.15 12.27
CA GLU A 3 -28.02 6.14 11.46
C GLU A 3 -26.49 6.08 11.68
N ASN A 4 -26.06 5.91 12.92
CA ASN A 4 -24.64 5.76 13.26
C ASN A 4 -24.03 4.48 12.66
N ASN A 5 -24.79 3.38 12.59
CA ASN A 5 -24.32 2.16 11.92
C ASN A 5 -24.11 2.39 10.42
N LYS A 6 -25.06 3.05 9.75
CA LYS A 6 -24.97 3.32 8.30
C LYS A 6 -23.76 4.20 7.95
N THR A 7 -23.45 5.21 8.77
CA THR A 7 -22.26 6.07 8.58
C THR A 7 -20.96 5.30 8.82
N ASN A 8 -20.88 4.49 9.86
CA ASN A 8 -19.69 3.68 10.16
C ASN A 8 -19.40 2.64 9.07
N THR A 9 -20.45 1.98 8.56
CA THR A 9 -20.32 1.02 7.44
C THR A 9 -19.81 1.70 6.18
N LYS A 10 -20.35 2.86 5.79
CA LYS A 10 -19.84 3.64 4.65
C LYS A 10 -18.37 4.03 4.84
N LEU A 11 -17.98 4.41 6.05
CA LEU A 11 -16.61 4.81 6.36
C LEU A 11 -15.65 3.62 6.27
N LEU A 12 -16.05 2.44 6.73
CA LEU A 12 -15.30 1.20 6.55
C LEU A 12 -15.16 0.85 5.07
N ILE A 13 -16.25 0.77 4.31
CA ILE A 13 -16.23 0.40 2.89
C ILE A 13 -15.31 1.32 2.10
N THR A 14 -15.47 2.64 2.25
CA THR A 14 -14.63 3.61 1.54
C THR A 14 -13.16 3.52 1.94
N SER A 15 -12.85 3.24 3.22
CA SER A 15 -11.46 3.06 3.67
C SER A 15 -10.85 1.74 3.19
N SER A 16 -11.66 0.69 3.07
CA SER A 16 -11.25 -0.59 2.49
C SER A 16 -10.94 -0.45 1.00
N ILE A 17 -11.80 0.21 0.22
CA ILE A 17 -11.54 0.42 -1.22
C ILE A 17 -10.25 1.23 -1.43
N THR A 18 -10.07 2.33 -0.68
CA THR A 18 -8.85 3.13 -0.80
C THR A 18 -7.61 2.37 -0.34
N GLY A 19 -7.69 1.61 0.76
CA GLY A 19 -6.57 0.79 1.22
C GLY A 19 -6.20 -0.31 0.23
N PHE A 20 -7.19 -0.92 -0.42
CA PHE A 20 -6.96 -1.95 -1.44
C PHE A 20 -6.20 -1.36 -2.63
N LEU A 21 -6.67 -0.24 -3.18
CA LEU A 21 -6.01 0.43 -4.31
C LEU A 21 -4.58 0.87 -4.00
N LEU A 22 -4.31 1.30 -2.76
CA LEU A 22 -2.97 1.76 -2.36
C LEU A 22 -2.02 0.61 -1.96
N SER A 23 -2.55 -0.54 -1.57
CA SER A 23 -1.74 -1.65 -1.08
C SER A 23 -0.77 -2.22 -2.12
N PHE A 24 -1.21 -2.33 -3.37
CA PHE A 24 -0.37 -2.82 -4.46
C PHE A 24 0.84 -1.92 -4.77
N PRO A 25 0.66 -0.63 -5.09
CA PRO A 25 1.80 0.24 -5.41
C PRO A 25 2.73 0.43 -4.21
N ILE A 26 2.19 0.51 -2.99
CA ILE A 26 3.02 0.67 -1.78
C ILE A 26 3.87 -0.58 -1.54
N THR A 27 3.27 -1.77 -1.69
CA THR A 27 4.02 -3.03 -1.53
C THR A 27 5.10 -3.17 -2.58
N GLY A 28 4.77 -2.92 -3.85
CA GLY A 28 5.76 -2.97 -4.94
C GLY A 28 6.89 -1.97 -4.74
N PHE A 29 6.57 -0.76 -4.28
CA PHE A 29 7.58 0.25 -3.97
C PHE A 29 8.54 -0.18 -2.88
N ILE A 30 8.02 -0.67 -1.75
CA ILE A 30 8.83 -1.14 -0.63
C ILE A 30 9.71 -2.31 -1.06
N TYR A 31 9.14 -3.26 -1.82
CA TYR A 31 9.88 -4.40 -2.32
C TYR A 31 11.02 -3.99 -3.26
N GLY A 32 10.73 -3.18 -4.28
CA GLY A 32 11.74 -2.69 -5.22
C GLY A 32 12.84 -1.86 -4.55
N PHE A 33 12.49 -1.09 -3.51
CA PHE A 33 13.46 -0.32 -2.74
C PHE A 33 14.42 -1.21 -1.94
N ILE A 34 13.92 -2.33 -1.40
CA ILE A 34 14.71 -3.28 -0.60
C ILE A 34 15.58 -4.17 -1.48
N ILE A 35 15.03 -4.68 -2.59
CA ILE A 35 15.72 -5.67 -3.43
C ILE A 35 16.83 -5.08 -4.30
N CYS A 36 16.94 -3.76 -4.42
CA CYS A 36 18.07 -3.15 -5.11
C CYS A 36 19.34 -3.22 -4.24
N GLU A 37 19.97 -4.40 -4.22
CA GLU A 37 21.24 -4.66 -3.55
C GLU A 37 22.41 -3.99 -4.30
N ASP A 38 22.34 -3.90 -5.63
CA ASP A 38 23.39 -3.33 -6.50
C ASP A 38 23.32 -1.81 -6.70
N CYS A 39 22.41 -1.12 -6.03
CA CYS A 39 22.24 0.33 -6.19
C CYS A 39 23.46 1.15 -5.67
N GLY A 40 24.39 0.53 -4.91
CA GLY A 40 25.53 1.21 -4.30
C GLY A 40 25.15 2.08 -3.09
N ASP A 41 26.16 2.62 -2.41
CA ASP A 41 25.99 3.47 -1.22
C ASP A 41 25.96 4.96 -1.55
N GLY A 42 25.25 5.75 -0.75
CA GLY A 42 25.16 7.21 -0.88
C GLY A 42 23.97 7.70 -1.73
N PHE A 43 24.04 8.96 -2.17
CA PHE A 43 22.91 9.65 -2.80
C PHE A 43 22.49 9.03 -4.15
N SER A 44 23.46 8.56 -4.94
CA SER A 44 23.21 7.84 -6.20
C SER A 44 22.48 6.51 -5.97
N GLY A 45 22.83 5.79 -4.90
CA GLY A 45 22.17 4.53 -4.56
C GLY A 45 20.76 4.70 -4.02
N ILE A 46 20.51 5.77 -3.25
CA ILE A 46 19.14 6.11 -2.82
C ILE A 46 18.27 6.42 -4.05
N LEU A 47 18.78 7.20 -5.01
CA LEU A 47 18.05 7.48 -6.25
C LEU A 47 17.76 6.21 -7.06
N GLY A 48 18.72 5.28 -7.15
CA GLY A 48 18.50 3.98 -7.77
C GLY A 48 17.40 3.18 -7.08
N ARG A 49 17.43 3.09 -5.74
CA ARG A 49 16.41 2.38 -4.95
C ARG A 49 15.02 2.99 -5.12
N LEU A 50 14.92 4.32 -5.17
CA LEU A 50 13.66 5.03 -5.44
C LEU A 50 13.14 4.72 -6.84
N PHE A 51 14.01 4.69 -7.85
CA PHE A 51 13.63 4.40 -9.23
C PHE A 51 13.13 2.95 -9.38
N ILE A 52 13.88 1.97 -8.84
CA ILE A 52 13.49 0.55 -8.87
C ILE A 52 12.19 0.34 -8.08
N GLY A 53 12.06 0.96 -6.91
CA GLY A 53 10.79 0.97 -6.16
C GLY A 53 9.63 1.50 -7.01
N LEU A 54 9.81 2.60 -7.74
CA LEU A 54 8.75 3.15 -8.59
C LEU A 54 8.37 2.20 -9.74
N VAL A 55 9.34 1.56 -10.38
CA VAL A 55 9.09 0.54 -11.42
C VAL A 55 8.29 -0.63 -10.83
N GLU A 56 8.77 -1.20 -9.71
CA GLU A 56 8.11 -2.32 -9.03
C GLU A 56 6.71 -1.96 -8.50
N SER A 57 6.48 -0.71 -8.11
CA SER A 57 5.16 -0.21 -7.72
C SER A 57 4.14 -0.32 -8.86
N ILE A 58 4.56 -0.01 -10.07
CA ILE A 58 3.71 -0.07 -11.27
C ILE A 58 3.50 -1.54 -11.64
N LEU A 59 4.58 -2.33 -11.67
CA LEU A 59 4.51 -3.75 -12.01
C LEU A 59 3.61 -4.52 -11.04
N THR A 60 3.82 -4.38 -9.73
CA THR A 60 3.01 -5.03 -8.68
C THR A 60 1.53 -4.65 -8.77
N THR A 61 1.23 -3.41 -9.19
CA THR A 61 -0.14 -2.94 -9.39
C THR A 61 -0.79 -3.60 -10.60
N ILE A 62 -0.07 -3.73 -11.72
CA ILE A 62 -0.58 -4.36 -12.96
C ILE A 62 -0.72 -5.87 -12.78
N THR A 63 0.21 -6.52 -12.08
CA THR A 63 0.20 -7.97 -11.87
C THR A 63 -0.64 -8.44 -10.69
N PHE A 64 -1.26 -7.51 -9.95
CA PHE A 64 -1.98 -7.80 -8.71
C PHE A 64 -1.13 -8.59 -7.70
N GLY A 65 0.17 -8.28 -7.62
CA GLY A 65 1.12 -8.96 -6.74
C GLY A 65 1.44 -10.39 -7.13
N ALA A 66 1.17 -10.80 -8.38
CA ALA A 66 1.74 -12.04 -8.91
C ALA A 66 3.27 -11.90 -9.02
N PRO A 67 4.02 -12.96 -8.71
CA PRO A 67 5.47 -12.92 -8.84
C PRO A 67 5.84 -12.66 -10.31
N TRP A 68 6.81 -11.77 -10.52
CA TRP A 68 7.49 -11.68 -11.81
C TRP A 68 8.58 -12.74 -11.85
N ASP A 69 8.72 -13.43 -12.97
CA ASP A 69 9.86 -14.32 -13.18
C ASP A 69 11.06 -13.44 -13.54
N ASN A 70 12.00 -13.32 -12.61
CA ASN A 70 13.26 -12.64 -12.85
C ASN A 70 14.10 -13.53 -13.77
N GLU A 71 14.62 -13.02 -14.89
CA GLU A 71 15.53 -13.78 -15.78
C GLU A 71 16.80 -14.32 -15.06
N GLY A 72 17.06 -13.88 -13.83
CA GLY A 72 18.18 -14.32 -12.99
C GLY A 72 17.95 -15.57 -12.13
N GLY A 73 16.83 -16.28 -12.26
CA GLY A 73 16.63 -17.59 -11.59
C GLY A 73 16.55 -17.57 -10.06
N THR A 74 16.35 -16.39 -9.45
CA THR A 74 16.18 -16.22 -8.00
C THR A 74 14.71 -15.99 -7.64
N SER A 75 14.30 -16.67 -6.57
CA SER A 75 12.95 -16.78 -5.99
C SER A 75 11.96 -15.67 -6.36
N SER A 76 10.93 -16.07 -7.10
CA SER A 76 9.66 -15.37 -7.30
C SER A 76 8.96 -15.09 -5.97
N THR A 77 9.39 -14.04 -5.27
CA THR A 77 8.82 -13.67 -3.96
C THR A 77 7.34 -13.35 -4.14
N ASN A 78 6.48 -14.15 -3.51
CA ASN A 78 5.04 -13.95 -3.59
C ASN A 78 4.63 -12.72 -2.77
N LEU A 79 4.45 -11.58 -3.45
CA LEU A 79 4.12 -10.31 -2.83
C LEU A 79 2.70 -10.23 -2.28
N ARG A 80 1.82 -11.19 -2.59
CA ARG A 80 0.40 -11.16 -2.17
C ARG A 80 0.21 -11.07 -0.67
N PHE A 81 1.05 -11.76 0.11
CA PHE A 81 1.00 -11.68 1.57
C PHE A 81 1.34 -10.27 2.07
N PHE A 82 2.36 -9.63 1.48
CA PHE A 82 2.76 -8.27 1.81
C PHE A 82 1.71 -7.24 1.36
N VAL A 83 1.05 -7.46 0.21
CA VAL A 83 -0.10 -6.67 -0.25
C VAL A 83 -1.25 -6.76 0.75
N PHE A 84 -1.56 -7.96 1.24
CA PHE A 84 -2.62 -8.14 2.24
C PHE A 84 -2.29 -7.42 3.57
N LEU A 85 -1.03 -7.49 4.00
CA LEU A 85 -0.57 -6.82 5.22
C LEU A 85 -0.65 -5.30 5.08
N THR A 86 -0.10 -4.73 4.00
CA THR A 86 -0.16 -3.28 3.73
C THR A 86 -1.60 -2.82 3.56
N PHE A 87 -2.45 -3.57 2.85
CA PHE A 87 -3.88 -3.33 2.75
C PHE A 87 -4.52 -3.15 4.13
N THR A 88 -4.31 -4.12 5.02
CA THR A 88 -4.90 -4.11 6.37
C THR A 88 -4.46 -2.86 7.14
N ILE A 89 -3.16 -2.55 7.13
CA ILE A 89 -2.59 -1.39 7.81
C ILE A 89 -3.17 -0.08 7.23
N ILE A 90 -3.18 0.09 5.91
CA ILE A 90 -3.64 1.31 5.25
C ILE A 90 -5.14 1.51 5.50
N THR A 91 -5.95 0.46 5.37
CA THR A 91 -7.40 0.53 5.63
C THR A 91 -7.68 0.97 7.07
N LEU A 92 -6.96 0.43 8.05
CA LEU A 92 -7.10 0.84 9.45
C LEU A 92 -6.70 2.32 9.64
N LEU A 93 -5.56 2.74 9.08
CA LEU A 93 -5.10 4.13 9.17
C LEU A 93 -6.13 5.10 8.58
N ILE A 94 -6.60 4.85 7.36
CA ILE A 94 -7.60 5.69 6.69
C ILE A 94 -8.90 5.73 7.50
N TYR A 95 -9.36 4.57 7.99
CA TYR A 95 -10.55 4.48 8.81
C TYR A 95 -10.43 5.34 10.08
N PHE A 96 -9.33 5.23 10.83
CA PHE A 96 -9.13 6.01 12.05
C PHE A 96 -9.02 7.51 11.77
N ILE A 97 -8.30 7.92 10.71
CA ILE A 97 -8.18 9.32 10.31
C ILE A 97 -9.55 9.90 9.96
N ARG A 98 -10.33 9.21 9.13
CA ARG A 98 -11.68 9.65 8.74
C ARG A 98 -12.65 9.67 9.91
N LYS A 99 -12.60 8.66 10.79
CA LYS A 99 -13.44 8.61 11.99
C LYS A 99 -13.19 9.80 12.92
N ARG A 100 -11.93 10.21 13.10
CA ARG A 100 -11.58 11.41 13.88
C ARG A 100 -12.13 12.69 13.24
N LYS A 101 -11.97 12.85 11.91
CA LYS A 101 -12.50 14.02 11.18
C LYS A 101 -14.02 14.14 11.28
N ASN A 102 -14.76 13.03 11.13
CA ASN A 102 -16.22 13.03 11.24
C ASN A 102 -16.72 13.32 12.65
N LYS A 103 -15.99 12.94 13.70
CA LYS A 103 -16.33 13.32 15.08
C LYS A 103 -16.18 14.82 15.30
N LYS A 104 -15.07 15.41 14.83
CA LYS A 104 -14.82 16.85 14.95
C LYS A 104 -15.87 17.68 14.22
N SER A 105 -16.19 17.32 12.97
CA SER A 105 -17.22 18.01 12.18
C SER A 105 -18.63 17.96 12.78
N LYS A 106 -18.95 16.98 13.64
CA LYS A 106 -20.23 16.92 14.35
C LYS A 106 -20.24 17.71 15.67
N ALA A 107 -19.08 18.09 16.19
CA ALA A 107 -18.96 18.90 17.41
C ALA A 107 -18.94 20.41 17.11
N ASP A 108 -18.58 20.77 15.87
CA ASP A 108 -18.50 22.15 15.40
C ASP A 108 -19.82 22.67 14.76
N ASN A 109 -20.85 21.81 14.68
CA ASN A 109 -22.22 22.11 14.20
C ASN A 109 -23.22 21.95 15.35
#